data_AF-A0A432RNI7-F1
#
_entry.id   AF-A0A432RNI7-F1
#
_cell.length_a   1.000
_cell.length_b   1.000
_cell.length_c   1.000
_cell.angle_alpha   90.00
_cell.angle_beta   90.00
_cell.angle_gamma   90.00
#
_symmetry.space_group_name_H-M   'P 1'
#
loop_
_entity.id
_entity.type
_entity.pdbx_description
1 polymer ?
#
loop_
_entity_poly.entity_id
_entity_poly.type
_entity_poly.pdbx_seq_one_letter_code
_entity_poly.pdbx_strand_id
1 'polypeptide(L)'
;MAKSEFRRRRKEFIRMVGTGNIAVIASAPVSQRNRDIEYPYRQDSDFYYLTGFEESGALAVFVPSRRPAEYILFCREMDET
;
A
#
# COMPACT_ATOMS: atom_id res chain seq x y z
N MET A 1 -14.53 4.13 2.52
CA MET A 1 -13.98 5.51 2.60
C MET A 1 -13.87 6.09 1.20
N ALA A 2 -14.07 7.40 0.99
CA ALA A 2 -14.05 7.98 -0.36
C ALA A 2 -12.63 7.98 -0.96
N LYS A 3 -12.48 7.72 -2.27
CA LYS A 3 -11.18 7.73 -2.98
C LYS A 3 -10.42 9.05 -2.81
N SER A 4 -11.13 10.16 -2.66
CA SER A 4 -10.59 11.49 -2.40
C SER A 4 -9.82 11.58 -1.08
N GLU A 5 -10.25 10.86 -0.04
CA GLU A 5 -9.65 10.88 1.29
C GLU A 5 -8.28 10.18 1.30
N PHE A 6 -8.17 9.01 0.66
CA PHE A 6 -6.87 8.35 0.48
C PHE A 6 -5.88 9.23 -0.30
N ARG A 7 -6.35 9.92 -1.35
CA ARG A 7 -5.51 10.87 -2.09
C ARG A 7 -5.04 12.04 -1.22
N ARG A 8 -5.89 12.56 -0.32
CA ARG A 8 -5.52 13.63 0.61
C ARG A 8 -4.42 13.16 1.57
N ARG A 9 -4.61 12.01 2.21
CA ARG A 9 -3.63 11.41 3.14
C ARG A 9 -2.28 11.13 2.49
N ARG A 10 -2.27 10.59 1.27
CA ARG A 10 -1.02 10.36 0.52
C ARG A 10 -0.27 11.67 0.25
N LYS A 11 -0.96 12.76 -0.08
CA LYS A 11 -0.33 14.07 -0.28
C LYS A 11 0.30 14.60 1.01
N GLU A 12 -0.39 14.45 2.14
CA GLU A 12 0.14 14.83 3.45
C GLU A 12 1.35 13.97 3.82
N PHE A 13 1.26 12.66 3.64
CA PHE A 13 2.35 11.72 3.89
C PHE A 13 3.60 12.01 3.03
N ILE A 14 3.43 12.25 1.72
CA ILE A 14 4.54 12.62 0.81
C ILE A 14 5.26 13.89 1.29
N ARG A 15 4.53 14.90 1.78
CA ARG A 15 5.13 16.11 2.36
C ARG A 15 5.96 15.79 3.61
N MET A 16 5.50 14.85 4.44
CA MET A 16 6.22 14.42 5.64
C MET A 16 7.49 13.63 5.30
N VAL A 17 7.44 12.78 4.27
CA VAL A 17 8.62 12.04 3.78
C VAL A 17 9.71 13.01 3.30
N GLY A 18 9.32 14.06 2.56
CA GLY A 18 10.23 15.11 2.13
C GLY A 18 11.14 14.73 0.95
N THR A 19 11.59 15.73 0.20
CA THR A 19 12.44 15.56 -0.98
C THR A 19 13.78 14.90 -0.63
N GLY A 20 14.21 13.96 -1.47
CA GLY A 20 15.46 13.20 -1.26
C GLY A 20 15.26 11.90 -0.48
N ASN A 21 14.07 11.65 0.08
CA ASN A 21 13.74 10.44 0.80
C ASN A 21 12.78 9.54 0.01
N ILE A 22 12.70 8.28 0.42
CA ILE A 22 11.74 7.30 -0.10
C ILE A 22 11.10 6.59 1.09
N ALA A 23 9.78 6.46 1.07
CA ALA A 23 9.06 5.59 1.99
C ALA A 23 8.51 4.37 1.24
N VAL A 24 8.69 3.19 1.83
CA VAL A 24 8.17 1.92 1.33
C VAL A 24 7.31 1.31 2.44
N ILE A 25 6.04 1.04 2.14
CA ILE A 25 5.10 0.45 3.08
C ILE A 25 4.55 -0.83 2.46
N ALA A 26 4.70 -1.94 3.17
CA ALA A 26 4.23 -3.24 2.72
C ALA A 26 2.80 -3.52 3.19
N SER A 27 2.07 -4.28 2.39
CA SER A 27 0.83 -4.92 2.84
C SER A 27 1.12 -5.91 3.96
N ALA A 28 0.12 -6.22 4.78
CA ALA A 28 0.22 -7.31 5.73
C ALA A 28 0.52 -8.65 5.00
N PRO A 29 1.31 -9.54 5.63
CA PRO A 29 1.45 -10.89 5.13
C PRO A 29 0.16 -11.67 5.38
N VAL A 30 -0.03 -12.74 4.60
CA VAL A 30 -1.09 -13.71 4.88
C VAL A 30 -0.67 -14.57 6.08
N SER A 31 -1.58 -14.76 7.04
CA SER A 31 -1.29 -15.49 8.27
C SER A 31 -1.83 -16.92 8.19
N GLN A 32 -0.93 -17.88 8.37
CA GLN A 32 -1.26 -19.30 8.38
C GLN A 32 -1.99 -19.67 9.67
N ARG A 33 -3.12 -20.37 9.55
CA ARG A 33 -3.86 -20.91 10.70
C ARG A 33 -3.47 -22.36 10.97
N ASN A 34 -3.58 -23.22 9.96
CA ASN A 34 -3.24 -24.63 10.08
C ASN A 34 -3.01 -25.28 8.72
N ARG A 35 -1.78 -25.76 8.47
CA ARG A 35 -1.33 -26.34 7.19
C ARG A 35 -1.62 -25.44 5.99
N ASP A 36 -2.68 -25.74 5.24
CA ASP A 36 -3.13 -25.09 4.02
C ASP A 36 -4.29 -24.10 4.26
N ILE A 37 -4.70 -23.93 5.52
CA ILE A 37 -5.76 -23.01 5.91
C ILE A 37 -5.17 -21.73 6.49
N GLU A 38 -5.63 -20.60 5.95
CA GLU A 38 -5.25 -19.24 6.35
C GLU A 38 -6.30 -18.63 7.29
N TYR A 39 -5.88 -17.67 8.12
CA TYR A 39 -6.82 -16.78 8.78
C TYR A 39 -7.46 -15.81 7.77
N PRO A 40 -8.67 -15.27 8.05
CA PRO A 40 -9.21 -14.17 7.26
C PRO A 40 -8.20 -13.04 7.15
N TYR A 41 -7.91 -12.62 5.92
CA TYR A 41 -6.91 -11.60 5.69
C TYR A 41 -7.32 -10.28 6.35
N ARG A 42 -6.36 -9.67 7.04
CA ARG A 42 -6.49 -8.34 7.61
C ARG A 42 -5.30 -7.51 7.19
N GLN A 43 -5.59 -6.44 6.45
CA GLN A 43 -4.57 -5.51 5.98
C GLN A 43 -3.89 -4.78 7.14
N ASP A 44 -2.63 -4.40 6.91
CA ASP A 44 -1.92 -3.48 7.78
C ASP A 44 -2.65 -2.13 7.81
N SER A 45 -2.80 -1.57 9.01
CA SER A 45 -3.67 -0.40 9.18
C SER A 45 -3.09 0.86 8.55
N ASP A 46 -1.77 1.04 8.58
CA ASP A 46 -1.11 2.20 7.96
C ASP A 46 -1.09 2.06 6.44
N PHE A 47 -0.81 0.85 5.95
CA PHE A 47 -0.93 0.53 4.52
C PHE A 47 -2.35 0.82 4.02
N TYR A 48 -3.38 0.30 4.68
CA TYR A 48 -4.77 0.54 4.29
C TYR A 48 -5.14 2.02 4.41
N TYR A 49 -4.72 2.69 5.48
CA TYR A 49 -5.01 4.10 5.72
C TYR A 49 -4.54 5.01 4.58
N LEU A 50 -3.39 4.69 3.97
CA LEU A 50 -2.78 5.46 2.89
C LEU A 50 -3.22 4.99 1.50
N THR A 51 -3.47 3.71 1.30
CA THR A 51 -3.71 3.14 -0.04
C THR A 51 -5.18 2.89 -0.32
N GLY A 52 -5.93 2.43 0.69
CA GLY A 52 -7.25 1.80 0.52
C GLY A 52 -7.20 0.45 -0.20
N PHE A 53 -6.02 -0.16 -0.33
CA PHE A 53 -5.81 -1.40 -1.08
C PHE A 53 -5.87 -2.62 -0.14
N GLU A 54 -6.70 -3.60 -0.48
CA GLU A 54 -7.12 -4.67 0.43
C GLU A 54 -6.46 -6.02 0.15
N GLU A 55 -5.59 -6.11 -0.86
CA GLU A 55 -4.88 -7.36 -1.15
C GLU A 55 -3.52 -7.44 -0.46
N SER A 56 -3.08 -8.68 -0.22
CA SER A 56 -1.72 -9.00 0.22
C SER A 56 -0.73 -8.97 -0.95
N GLY A 57 0.57 -9.05 -0.62
CA GLY A 57 1.64 -9.09 -1.62
C GLY A 57 1.80 -7.77 -2.38
N ALA A 58 1.54 -6.65 -1.72
CA ALA A 58 1.63 -5.32 -2.32
C ALA A 58 2.62 -4.41 -1.59
N LEU A 59 3.19 -3.46 -2.33
CA LEU A 59 4.11 -2.44 -1.84
C LEU A 59 3.65 -1.06 -2.30
N ALA A 60 3.42 -0.15 -1.36
CA ALA A 60 3.19 1.26 -1.61
C ALA A 60 4.51 2.01 -1.48
N VAL A 61 4.94 2.65 -2.56
CA VAL A 61 6.19 3.41 -2.63
C VAL A 61 5.88 4.89 -2.84
N PHE A 62 6.44 5.72 -1.96
CA PHE A 62 6.28 7.17 -1.98
C PHE A 62 7.65 7.82 -2.23
N VAL A 63 7.75 8.54 -3.35
CA VAL A 63 8.98 9.22 -3.79
C VAL A 63 8.65 10.68 -4.09
N PRO A 64 8.82 11.60 -3.12
CA PRO A 64 8.54 13.02 -3.32
C PRO A 64 9.35 13.59 -4.51
N SER A 65 8.71 14.45 -5.30
CA SER A 65 9.26 15.07 -6.52
C SER A 65 9.60 14.13 -7.68
N ARG A 66 9.24 12.84 -7.64
CA ARG A 66 9.42 11.91 -8.76
C ARG A 66 8.40 12.15 -9.87
N ARG A 67 8.87 12.19 -11.13
CA ARG A 67 8.03 12.14 -12.33
C ARG A 67 8.05 10.73 -12.95
N PRO A 68 6.94 10.25 -13.55
CA PRO A 68 5.65 10.93 -13.67
C PRO A 68 4.77 10.89 -12.42
N ALA A 69 5.11 10.07 -11.41
CA ALA A 69 4.30 9.88 -10.22
C ALA A 69 5.16 9.79 -8.94
N GLU A 70 4.65 10.41 -7.88
CA GLU A 70 5.23 10.37 -6.52
C GLU A 70 4.69 9.20 -5.68
N TYR A 71 3.65 8.53 -6.15
CA TYR A 71 3.04 7.36 -5.52
C TYR A 71 2.96 6.21 -6.53
N ILE A 72 3.54 5.07 -6.17
CA ILE A 72 3.57 3.84 -6.98
C ILE A 72 3.02 2.72 -6.10
N LEU A 73 2.11 1.92 -6.65
CA LEU A 73 1.62 0.71 -6.01
C LEU A 73 2.07 -0.48 -6.83
N PHE A 74 2.89 -1.34 -6.24
CA PHE A 74 3.15 -2.67 -6.76
C PHE A 74 2.13 -3.61 -6.14
N CYS A 75 1.49 -4.41 -6.97
CA CYS A 75 0.59 -5.47 -6.55
C CYS A 75 0.83 -6.68 -7.46
N ARG A 76 0.20 -7.80 -7.12
CA ARG A 76 0.18 -8.97 -8.00
C ARG A 76 -0.43 -8.59 -9.35
N GLU A 77 0.11 -9.17 -10.41
CA GLU A 77 -0.49 -9.07 -11.73
C GLU A 77 -1.82 -9.81 -11.75
N MET A 78 -2.72 -9.36 -12.62
CA MET A 78 -3.93 -10.12 -12.89
C MET A 78 -3.53 -11.42 -13.59
N ASP A 79 -3.93 -12.55 -13.01
CA ASP A 79 -3.83 -13.87 -13.63
C ASP A 79 -5.24 -14.32 -14.02
N GLU A 80 -5.44 -14.65 -15.29
CA GLU A 80 -6.74 -15.05 -15.86
C GLU A 80 -7.00 -16.56 -15.75
N THR A 81 -6.02 -17.32 -15.25
CA THR A 81 -6.05 -18.78 -15.22
C THR A 81 -6.99 -19.35 -14.16
#